data_AF-A0A1W9R5Y6-F1
#
_entry.id   AF-A0A1W9R5Y6-F1
#
_cell.length_a   1.000
_cell.length_b   1.000
_cell.length_c   1.000
_cell.angle_alpha   90.00
_cell.angle_beta   90.00
_cell.angle_gamma   90.00
#
_symmetry.space_group_name_H-M   'P 1'
#
loop_
_entity.id
_entity.type
_entity.pdbx_description
1 polymer ?
#
loop_
_entity_poly.entity_id
_entity_poly.type
_entity_poly.pdbx_seq_one_letter_code
_entity_poly.pdbx_strand_id
1 'polypeptide(L)'
;LITENKPYGKGYHVDNVHVLFGGEPAEDYTFSGQDGRYKAGYNDQTYVVDENANDTTIENRFTTLAGTITADDFLFVWIMGHGGEDATGHYFYSYDNHKIYDTELAGWLNGIAAHKKTVFLSFPKSGGFVPELEADDIIIITNGGATEGASRADDILQEFFLNIEPLNIES
;
A
#
# COMPACT_ATOMS: atom_id res chain seq x y z
N LEU A 1 -20.97 -9.10 -17.01
CA LEU A 1 -20.20 -8.78 -18.24
C LEU A 1 -20.07 -7.27 -18.31
N ILE A 2 -18.95 -6.73 -17.82
CA ILE A 2 -18.53 -5.37 -18.15
C ILE A 2 -17.50 -5.54 -19.25
N THR A 3 -17.96 -5.36 -20.48
CA THR A 3 -17.15 -5.20 -21.68
C THR A 3 -16.83 -3.72 -21.81
N GLU A 4 -15.69 -3.26 -21.29
CA GLU A 4 -15.03 -2.03 -21.76
C GLU A 4 -13.60 -1.93 -21.24
N ASN A 5 -12.64 -2.03 -22.16
CA ASN A 5 -11.19 -1.83 -21.97
C ASN A 5 -10.87 -0.37 -21.63
N LYS A 6 -11.37 0.15 -20.50
CA LYS A 6 -11.07 1.52 -20.08
C LYS A 6 -9.81 1.47 -19.19
N PRO A 7 -8.70 2.13 -19.58
CA PRO A 7 -7.53 2.21 -18.71
C PRO A 7 -7.92 2.83 -17.37
N TYR A 8 -7.46 2.25 -16.26
CA TYR A 8 -7.63 2.84 -14.95
C TYR A 8 -6.52 3.88 -14.74
N GLY A 9 -6.90 5.14 -14.53
CA GLY A 9 -5.95 6.23 -14.29
C GLY A 9 -4.90 6.40 -15.41
N LYS A 10 -3.62 6.35 -15.05
CA LYS A 10 -2.46 6.69 -15.92
C LYS A 10 -2.05 5.58 -16.92
N GLY A 11 -2.94 4.67 -17.27
CA GLY A 11 -2.69 3.66 -18.32
C GLY A 11 -2.43 2.23 -17.83
N TYR A 12 -2.66 1.92 -16.55
CA TYR A 12 -2.67 0.53 -16.10
C TYR A 12 -3.98 -0.15 -16.53
N HIS A 13 -3.88 -1.38 -17.01
CA HIS A 13 -5.06 -2.22 -17.21
C HIS A 13 -5.58 -2.67 -15.84
N VAL A 14 -6.90 -2.65 -15.64
CA VAL A 14 -7.50 -2.99 -14.34
C VAL A 14 -7.16 -4.40 -13.89
N ASP A 15 -7.04 -5.35 -14.83
CA ASP A 15 -6.64 -6.74 -14.55
C ASP A 15 -5.22 -6.87 -13.93
N ASN A 16 -4.39 -5.84 -14.03
CA ASN A 16 -3.04 -5.80 -13.47
C ASN A 16 -2.96 -4.98 -12.17
N VAL A 17 -4.10 -4.52 -11.65
CA VAL A 17 -4.20 -3.81 -10.38
C VAL A 17 -4.93 -4.73 -9.41
N HIS A 18 -4.30 -5.00 -8.27
CA HIS A 18 -4.88 -5.85 -7.23
C HIS A 18 -4.97 -5.06 -5.93
N VAL A 19 -6.18 -4.92 -5.39
CA VAL A 19 -6.47 -4.17 -4.17
C VAL A 19 -6.97 -5.12 -3.10
N LEU A 20 -6.12 -5.33 -2.08
CA LEU A 20 -6.47 -6.07 -0.89
C LEU A 20 -6.77 -5.07 0.23
N PHE A 21 -7.98 -5.09 0.77
CA PHE A 21 -8.40 -4.12 1.78
C PHE A 21 -9.47 -4.67 2.72
N GLY A 22 -9.29 -4.45 4.02
CA GLY A 22 -10.29 -4.79 5.04
C GLY A 22 -10.63 -6.29 5.11
N GLY A 23 -11.73 -6.58 5.81
CA GLY A 23 -12.44 -7.87 5.79
C GLY A 23 -13.81 -7.71 5.15
N GLU A 24 -14.63 -8.77 5.13
CA GLU A 24 -15.98 -8.69 4.53
C GLU A 24 -17.07 -8.33 5.57
N PRO A 25 -17.91 -7.29 5.32
CA PRO A 25 -17.80 -6.33 4.23
C PRO A 25 -16.69 -5.31 4.51
N ALA A 26 -16.01 -4.84 3.45
CA ALA A 26 -14.96 -3.85 3.61
C ALA A 26 -15.56 -2.52 4.09
N GLU A 27 -15.20 -2.11 5.30
CA GLU A 27 -15.60 -0.83 5.88
C GLU A 27 -14.45 0.18 5.71
N ASP A 28 -14.64 1.13 4.80
CA ASP A 28 -13.72 2.25 4.63
C ASP A 28 -13.92 3.27 5.77
N TYR A 29 -12.83 3.91 6.17
CA TYR A 29 -12.88 4.97 7.15
C TYR A 29 -13.49 6.23 6.53
N THR A 30 -14.66 6.64 7.03
CA THR A 30 -15.38 7.79 6.47
C THR A 30 -14.88 9.11 7.05
N PHE A 31 -14.32 9.97 6.19
CA PHE A 31 -14.09 11.39 6.49
C PHE A 31 -15.20 12.25 5.88
N SER A 32 -15.97 12.94 6.73
CA SER A 32 -17.07 13.81 6.28
C SER A 32 -16.60 14.82 5.23
N GLY A 33 -17.12 14.70 4.01
CA GLY A 33 -16.88 15.66 2.91
C GLY A 33 -15.63 15.42 2.08
N GLN A 34 -14.83 14.38 2.36
CA GLN A 34 -13.61 14.05 1.58
C GLN A 34 -13.52 12.57 1.16
N ASP A 35 -14.39 11.71 1.68
CA ASP A 35 -14.41 10.27 1.40
C ASP A 35 -15.01 9.91 0.02
N GLY A 36 -15.81 10.81 -0.56
CA GLY A 36 -16.51 10.57 -1.82
C GLY A 36 -15.61 10.08 -2.96
N ARG A 37 -14.39 10.61 -3.08
CA ARG A 37 -13.42 10.23 -4.13
C ARG A 37 -12.85 8.82 -3.98
N TYR A 38 -12.95 8.22 -2.78
CA TYR A 38 -12.43 6.89 -2.47
C TYR A 38 -13.51 5.80 -2.59
N LYS A 39 -14.77 6.18 -2.83
CA LYS A 39 -15.87 5.23 -3.07
C LYS A 39 -15.82 4.70 -4.49
N ALA A 40 -16.12 3.40 -4.66
CA ALA A 40 -16.14 2.74 -5.97
C ALA A 40 -16.98 3.51 -7.01
N GLY A 41 -18.18 3.95 -6.60
CA GLY A 41 -19.12 4.66 -7.46
C GLY A 41 -18.64 6.01 -7.97
N TYR A 42 -17.61 6.61 -7.37
CA TYR A 42 -16.99 7.84 -7.91
C TYR A 42 -16.24 7.58 -9.23
N ASN A 43 -15.72 6.37 -9.42
CA ASN A 43 -14.95 5.96 -10.60
C ASN A 43 -15.73 4.98 -11.51
N ASP A 44 -17.07 4.99 -11.44
CA ASP A 44 -17.95 4.05 -12.15
C ASP A 44 -17.65 2.56 -11.84
N GLN A 45 -17.04 2.28 -10.69
CA GLN A 45 -16.74 0.91 -10.24
C GLN A 45 -17.79 0.41 -9.25
N THR A 46 -18.01 -0.90 -9.25
CA THR A 46 -18.90 -1.54 -8.26
C THR A 46 -18.16 -1.85 -6.95
N TYR A 47 -16.87 -2.19 -7.03
CA TYR A 47 -16.01 -2.50 -5.90
C TYR A 47 -14.64 -1.83 -6.08
N VAL A 48 -14.01 -1.39 -4.98
CA VAL A 48 -12.60 -0.95 -4.96
C VAL A 48 -11.68 -2.10 -4.50
N VAL A 49 -12.27 -3.14 -3.91
CA VAL A 49 -11.58 -4.25 -3.24
C VAL A 49 -11.74 -5.50 -4.08
N ASP A 50 -10.63 -6.18 -4.36
CA ASP A 50 -10.64 -7.48 -5.02
C ASP A 50 -10.77 -8.62 -4.00
N GLU A 51 -10.06 -8.51 -2.88
CA GLU A 51 -10.03 -9.51 -1.81
C GLU A 51 -9.77 -8.90 -0.42
N ASN A 52 -10.06 -9.65 0.65
CA ASN A 52 -9.69 -9.28 2.01
C ASN A 52 -8.18 -9.28 2.22
N ALA A 53 -7.67 -8.34 3.01
CA ALA A 53 -6.26 -8.25 3.36
C ALA A 53 -5.85 -9.18 4.52
N ASN A 54 -6.36 -10.42 4.54
CA ASN A 54 -5.96 -11.43 5.54
C ASN A 54 -4.63 -12.09 5.14
N ASP A 55 -3.94 -12.67 6.12
CA ASP A 55 -2.61 -13.28 5.96
C ASP A 55 -2.51 -14.23 4.75
N THR A 56 -3.37 -15.26 4.74
CA THR A 56 -3.42 -16.25 3.65
C THR A 56 -3.72 -15.62 2.29
N THR A 57 -4.55 -14.59 2.23
CA THR A 57 -4.87 -13.92 0.95
C THR A 57 -3.68 -13.14 0.44
N ILE A 58 -2.96 -12.45 1.32
CA ILE A 58 -1.75 -11.71 0.98
C ILE A 58 -0.70 -12.67 0.41
N GLU A 59 -0.42 -13.78 1.10
CA GLU A 59 0.53 -14.82 0.64
C GLU A 59 0.12 -15.38 -0.74
N ASN A 60 -1.16 -15.74 -0.90
CA ASN A 60 -1.67 -16.29 -2.15
C ASN A 60 -1.55 -15.30 -3.31
N ARG A 61 -1.75 -14.00 -3.04
CA ARG A 61 -1.61 -12.95 -4.04
C ARG A 61 -0.15 -12.83 -4.50
N PHE A 62 0.80 -12.77 -3.58
CA PHE A 62 2.23 -12.77 -3.95
C PHE A 62 2.64 -14.03 -4.72
N THR A 63 2.15 -15.20 -4.30
CA THR A 63 2.37 -16.47 -5.01
C THR A 63 1.82 -16.43 -6.44
N THR A 64 0.62 -15.88 -6.63
CA THR A 64 0.01 -15.72 -7.96
C THR A 64 0.80 -14.75 -8.83
N LEU A 65 1.28 -13.65 -8.26
CA LEU A 65 2.13 -12.68 -8.95
C LEU A 65 3.46 -13.30 -9.39
N ALA A 66 4.08 -14.13 -8.56
CA ALA A 66 5.30 -14.86 -8.93
C ALA A 66 5.10 -15.80 -10.13
N GLY A 67 3.90 -16.36 -10.30
CA GLY A 67 3.55 -17.21 -11.45
C GLY A 67 3.15 -16.47 -12.73
N THR A 68 2.96 -15.15 -12.67
CA THR A 68 2.40 -14.36 -13.79
C THR A 68 3.31 -13.24 -14.26
N ILE A 69 4.02 -12.58 -13.34
CA ILE A 69 4.96 -11.50 -13.64
C ILE A 69 6.27 -12.08 -14.20
N THR A 70 6.77 -11.48 -15.27
CA THR A 70 8.00 -11.86 -15.96
C THR A 70 9.10 -10.82 -15.80
N ALA A 71 10.30 -11.13 -16.31
CA ALA A 71 11.45 -10.23 -16.26
C ALA A 71 11.33 -8.97 -17.16
N ASP A 72 10.30 -8.89 -18.01
CA ASP A 72 10.00 -7.72 -18.84
C ASP A 72 9.01 -6.75 -18.14
N ASP A 73 8.47 -7.15 -16.99
CA ASP A 73 7.45 -6.41 -16.26
C ASP A 73 8.02 -5.56 -15.12
N PHE A 74 7.23 -4.59 -14.66
CA PHE A 74 7.49 -3.78 -13.48
C PHE A 74 6.44 -4.06 -12.41
N LEU A 75 6.88 -4.23 -11.16
CA LEU A 75 5.98 -4.41 -10.03
C LEU A 75 5.99 -3.17 -9.13
N PHE A 76 4.80 -2.69 -8.79
CA PHE A 76 4.62 -1.69 -7.73
C PHE A 76 3.76 -2.30 -6.62
N VAL A 77 4.29 -2.30 -5.40
CA VAL A 77 3.61 -2.77 -4.19
C VAL A 77 3.46 -1.61 -3.23
N TRP A 78 2.25 -1.35 -2.75
CA TRP A 78 2.00 -0.38 -1.70
C TRP A 78 1.28 -1.06 -0.54
N ILE A 79 1.89 -1.01 0.64
CA ILE A 79 1.35 -1.57 1.87
C ILE A 79 1.10 -0.41 2.82
N MET A 80 -0.12 -0.27 3.32
CA MET A 80 -0.52 0.75 4.27
C MET A 80 -1.25 0.10 5.44
N GLY A 81 -0.93 0.50 6.67
CA GLY A 81 -1.61 -0.03 7.85
C GLY A 81 -0.87 0.20 9.15
N HIS A 82 -0.99 -0.76 10.07
CA HIS A 82 -0.23 -0.79 11.31
C HIS A 82 0.97 -1.73 11.18
N GLY A 83 2.01 -1.43 11.96
CA GLY A 83 3.21 -2.23 12.02
C GLY A 83 4.00 -1.96 13.30
N GLY A 84 5.08 -2.72 13.47
CA GLY A 84 5.91 -2.64 14.66
C GLY A 84 7.18 -3.46 14.53
N GLU A 85 7.81 -3.70 15.68
CA GLU A 85 8.95 -4.59 15.82
C GLU A 85 8.73 -5.45 17.08
N ASP A 86 9.27 -6.66 17.07
CA ASP A 86 9.42 -7.49 18.26
C ASP A 86 10.70 -8.34 18.15
N ALA A 87 10.82 -9.39 18.96
CA ALA A 87 12.00 -10.24 18.98
C ALA A 87 12.21 -11.07 17.70
N THR A 88 11.18 -11.21 16.85
CA THR A 88 11.26 -11.95 15.59
C THR A 88 11.74 -11.05 14.45
N GLY A 89 11.29 -9.79 14.41
CA GLY A 89 11.67 -8.84 13.36
C GLY A 89 10.71 -7.65 13.28
N HIS A 90 10.77 -6.92 12.18
CA HIS A 90 9.78 -5.90 11.86
C HIS A 90 8.59 -6.53 11.15
N TYR A 91 7.40 -6.00 11.39
CA TYR A 91 6.17 -6.55 10.83
C TYR A 91 5.15 -5.48 10.47
N PHE A 92 4.23 -5.83 9.58
CA PHE A 92 2.94 -5.17 9.43
C PHE A 92 1.82 -6.14 9.78
N TYR A 93 0.65 -5.62 10.12
CA TYR A 93 -0.53 -6.44 10.39
C TYR A 93 -1.33 -6.72 9.12
N SER A 94 -1.71 -7.96 8.91
CA SER A 94 -2.86 -8.31 8.09
C SER A 94 -4.16 -7.86 8.78
N TYR A 95 -5.27 -7.83 8.04
CA TYR A 95 -6.57 -7.46 8.59
C TYR A 95 -7.04 -8.40 9.72
N ASP A 96 -6.75 -9.69 9.61
CA ASP A 96 -7.05 -10.70 10.62
C ASP A 96 -6.03 -10.75 11.78
N ASN A 97 -5.26 -9.68 11.95
CA ASN A 97 -4.36 -9.43 13.08
C ASN A 97 -3.19 -10.43 13.19
N HIS A 98 -2.78 -11.02 12.05
CA HIS A 98 -1.50 -11.72 11.95
C HIS A 98 -0.38 -10.73 11.64
N LYS A 99 0.81 -11.03 12.12
CA LYS A 99 2.03 -10.27 11.82
C LYS A 99 2.69 -10.90 10.62
N ILE A 100 2.87 -10.12 9.57
CA ILE A 100 3.68 -10.48 8.41
C ILE A 100 5.04 -9.80 8.59
N TYR A 101 6.08 -10.61 8.71
CA TYR A 101 7.43 -10.12 8.99
C TYR A 101 8.17 -9.69 7.71
N ASP A 102 9.17 -8.84 7.90
CA ASP A 102 10.13 -8.40 6.89
C ASP A 102 10.72 -9.54 6.05
N THR A 103 11.15 -10.61 6.69
CA THR A 103 11.70 -11.81 6.03
C THR A 103 10.67 -12.56 5.17
N GLU A 104 9.39 -12.58 5.56
CA GLU A 104 8.33 -13.20 4.77
C GLU A 104 8.05 -12.39 3.50
N LEU A 105 7.92 -11.07 3.66
CA LEU A 105 7.74 -10.16 2.53
C LEU A 105 8.95 -10.22 1.56
N ALA A 106 10.17 -10.28 2.10
CA ALA A 106 11.38 -10.45 1.31
C ALA A 106 11.34 -11.76 0.51
N GLY A 107 10.96 -12.87 1.16
CA GLY A 107 10.82 -14.18 0.51
C GLY A 107 9.83 -14.14 -0.66
N TRP A 108 8.67 -13.51 -0.46
CA TRP A 108 7.66 -13.36 -1.50
C TRP A 108 8.13 -12.49 -2.67
N LEU A 109 8.77 -11.35 -2.40
CA LEU A 109 9.28 -10.45 -3.44
C LEU A 109 10.43 -11.07 -4.24
N ASN A 110 11.30 -11.83 -3.59
CA ASN A 110 12.39 -12.55 -4.25
C ASN A 110 11.88 -13.64 -5.20
N GLY A 111 10.68 -14.17 -4.96
CA GLY A 111 10.01 -15.12 -5.85
C GLY A 111 9.50 -14.51 -7.16
N ILE A 112 9.43 -13.18 -7.28
CA ILE A 112 8.85 -12.48 -8.44
C ILE A 112 9.96 -12.03 -9.40
N ALA A 113 9.84 -12.38 -10.68
CA ALA A 113 10.90 -12.16 -11.68
C ALA A 113 11.05 -10.72 -12.22
N ALA A 114 10.17 -9.79 -11.82
CA ALA A 114 10.06 -8.43 -12.36
C ALA A 114 11.41 -7.74 -12.62
N HIS A 115 11.50 -6.96 -13.71
CA HIS A 115 12.68 -6.16 -14.05
C HIS A 115 13.09 -5.21 -12.93
N LYS A 116 12.09 -4.55 -12.34
CA LYS A 116 12.22 -3.69 -11.17
C LYS A 116 10.97 -3.81 -10.31
N LYS A 117 11.18 -3.77 -8.99
CA LYS A 117 10.12 -3.75 -7.98
C LYS A 117 10.21 -2.43 -7.22
N THR A 118 9.10 -1.74 -7.03
CA THR A 118 9.02 -0.60 -6.12
C THR A 118 8.08 -0.95 -4.99
N VAL A 119 8.57 -0.87 -3.77
CA VAL A 119 7.85 -1.23 -2.55
C VAL A 119 7.69 0.02 -1.70
N PHE A 120 6.45 0.45 -1.52
CA PHE A 120 6.09 1.57 -0.67
C PHE A 120 5.48 1.02 0.63
N LEU A 121 6.14 1.28 1.76
CA LEU A 121 5.73 0.84 3.08
C LEU A 121 5.23 2.03 3.91
N SER A 122 3.92 2.09 4.15
CA SER A 122 3.21 3.18 4.81
C SER A 122 2.63 2.74 6.16
N PHE A 123 3.54 2.50 7.11
CA PHE A 123 3.22 2.13 8.50
C PHE A 123 4.38 2.50 9.44
N PRO A 124 4.16 2.59 10.77
CA PRO A 124 5.22 2.82 11.75
C PRO A 124 6.36 1.80 11.63
N LYS A 125 7.59 2.22 11.87
CA LYS A 125 8.80 1.36 11.86
C LYS A 125 9.09 0.66 10.52
N SER A 126 8.46 1.08 9.43
CA SER A 126 8.65 0.51 8.08
C SER A 126 10.11 0.54 7.59
N GLY A 127 10.93 1.48 8.08
CA GLY A 127 12.38 1.51 7.78
C GLY A 127 13.13 0.26 8.20
N GLY A 128 12.60 -0.51 9.15
CA GLY A 128 13.24 -1.75 9.60
C GLY A 128 13.15 -2.91 8.62
N PHE A 129 12.30 -2.82 7.59
CA PHE A 129 12.24 -3.79 6.51
C PHE A 129 13.42 -3.66 5.53
N VAL A 130 14.11 -2.52 5.50
CA VAL A 130 15.14 -2.22 4.49
C VAL A 130 16.23 -3.28 4.42
N PRO A 131 16.83 -3.77 5.52
CA PRO A 131 17.91 -4.76 5.46
C PRO A 131 17.51 -6.08 4.77
N GLU A 132 16.25 -6.51 4.91
CA GLU A 132 15.76 -7.76 4.31
C GLU A 132 15.28 -7.57 2.85
N LEU A 133 14.88 -6.35 2.49
CA LEU A 133 14.35 -6.03 1.16
C LEU A 133 15.41 -5.46 0.20
N GLU A 134 16.59 -5.08 0.69
CA GLU A 134 17.62 -4.43 -0.12
C GLU A 134 18.17 -5.38 -1.19
N ALA A 135 17.87 -5.07 -2.45
CA ALA A 135 18.35 -5.80 -3.62
C ALA A 135 18.48 -4.86 -4.82
N ASP A 136 19.34 -5.22 -5.78
CA ASP A 136 19.67 -4.37 -6.95
C ASP A 136 18.43 -4.01 -7.80
N ASP A 137 17.40 -4.85 -7.80
CA ASP A 137 16.16 -4.68 -8.56
C ASP A 137 15.02 -4.03 -7.76
N ILE A 138 15.23 -3.73 -6.47
CA ILE A 138 14.18 -3.22 -5.57
C ILE A 138 14.44 -1.76 -5.19
N ILE A 139 13.41 -0.91 -5.33
CA ILE A 139 13.35 0.44 -4.79
C ILE A 139 12.42 0.42 -3.58
N ILE A 140 12.91 0.83 -2.42
CA ILE A 140 12.15 0.82 -1.17
C ILE A 140 11.87 2.26 -0.75
N ILE A 141 10.60 2.55 -0.47
CA ILE A 141 10.14 3.83 0.08
C ILE A 141 9.45 3.53 1.39
N THR A 142 9.96 4.06 2.51
CA THR A 142 9.38 3.86 3.83
C THR A 142 8.79 5.14 4.38
N ASN A 143 7.82 5.03 5.27
CA ASN A 143 7.21 6.18 5.93
C ASN A 143 8.15 6.84 6.95
N GLY A 144 9.06 6.06 7.53
CA GLY A 144 10.07 6.51 8.49
C GLY A 144 11.13 5.45 8.70
N GLY A 145 12.07 5.70 9.61
CA GLY A 145 13.12 4.77 10.05
C GLY A 145 12.59 3.59 10.87
N ALA A 146 13.48 2.65 11.19
CA ALA A 146 13.16 1.41 11.90
C ALA A 146 12.56 1.61 13.31
N THR A 147 12.82 2.76 13.94
CA THR A 147 12.34 3.06 15.30
C THR A 147 11.28 4.15 15.35
N GLU A 148 10.85 4.67 14.20
CA GLU A 148 9.98 5.84 14.11
C GLU A 148 8.48 5.47 14.07
N GLY A 149 7.66 6.30 14.72
CA GLY A 149 6.21 6.21 14.65
C GLY A 149 5.66 6.78 13.34
N ALA A 150 4.41 6.44 13.02
CA ALA A 150 3.62 7.11 11.99
C ALA A 150 2.29 7.54 12.61
N SER A 151 1.80 8.71 12.20
CA SER A 151 0.50 9.24 12.62
C SER A 151 -0.31 9.63 11.40
N ARG A 152 -1.63 9.63 11.57
CA ARG A 152 -2.56 10.11 10.55
C ARG A 152 -2.40 11.63 10.35
N ALA A 153 -2.63 12.11 9.13
CA ALA A 153 -2.39 13.52 8.78
C ALA A 153 -3.53 14.46 9.21
N ASP A 154 -4.70 13.93 9.56
CA ASP A 154 -5.88 14.62 10.08
C ASP A 154 -5.77 14.99 11.57
N ASP A 155 -4.70 14.55 12.25
CA ASP A 155 -4.40 14.92 13.65
C ASP A 155 -3.69 16.30 13.76
N ILE A 156 -3.44 16.99 12.64
CA ILE A 156 -3.01 18.39 12.68
C ILE A 156 -4.23 19.23 13.06
N LEU A 157 -4.23 19.75 14.30
CA LEU A 157 -5.17 20.77 14.77
C LEU A 157 -5.38 21.82 13.68
N GLN A 158 -6.65 22.02 13.31
CA GLN A 158 -7.13 23.03 12.36
C GLN A 158 -6.58 24.45 12.65
N GLU A 159 -6.06 24.68 13.86
CA GLU A 159 -5.43 25.95 14.29
C GLU A 159 -4.09 26.28 13.59
N PHE A 160 -3.36 25.31 13.02
CA PHE A 160 -2.08 25.60 12.36
C PHE A 160 -2.21 26.20 10.94
N PHE A 161 -3.36 26.04 10.28
CA PHE A 161 -3.58 26.54 8.92
C PHE A 161 -4.24 27.92 8.86
N LEU A 162 -4.64 28.51 10.00
CA LEU A 162 -5.25 29.85 10.06
C LEU A 162 -4.24 31.00 10.23
N ASN A 163 -2.94 30.71 10.40
CA ASN A 163 -1.91 31.73 10.67
C ASN A 163 -0.83 31.86 9.59
N ILE A 164 -0.99 31.22 8.42
CA ILE A 164 -0.12 31.51 7.28
C ILE A 164 -0.81 32.60 6.44
N GLU A 165 -0.51 33.86 6.76
CA GLU A 165 -0.74 34.97 5.84
C GLU A 165 -0.07 34.63 4.49
N PRO A 166 -0.77 34.79 3.34
CA PRO A 166 -0.17 34.54 2.05
C PRO A 166 1.05 35.44 1.87
N LEU A 167 2.19 34.84 1.55
CA LEU A 167 3.39 35.56 1.17
C LEU A 167 3.07 36.29 -0.15
N ASN A 168 2.76 37.58 -0.06
CA ASN A 168 2.66 38.44 -1.24
C ASN A 168 4.05 38.53 -1.87
N ILE A 169 4.30 37.69 -2.86
CA ILE A 169 5.39 37.89 -3.81
C ILE A 169 4.85 38.84 -4.86
N GLU A 170 5.12 40.14 -4.68
CA GLU A 170 4.95 41.11 -5.77
C GLU A 170 5.94 40.78 -6.89
N SER A 171 5.42 40.80 -8.12
CA SER A 171 6.11 40.52 -9.38
C SER A 171 7.08 41.62 -9.79
#